data_AF-A7KHB2-F1
#
_entry.id   AF-A7KHB2-F1
#
_cell.length_a   1.000
_cell.length_b   1.000
_cell.length_c   1.000
_cell.angle_alpha   90.00
_cell.angle_beta   90.00
_cell.angle_gamma   90.00
#
_symmetry.space_group_name_H-M   'P 1'
#
loop_
_entity.id
_entity.type
_entity.pdbx_description
1 polymer ?
#
loop_
_entity_poly.entity_id
_entity_poly.type
_entity_poly.pdbx_seq_one_letter_code
_entity_poly.pdbx_strand_id
1 'polypeptide(L)' 'MAHIFNYVYALLVFLSLFLMVTNGIHIGCDKDRDCPKQMCHLNQTPKCLKNICKCV' A
#
# COMPACT_ATOMS: atom_id res chain seq x y z
N MET A 1 33.36 7.77 -9.22
CA MET A 1 32.73 7.65 -7.87
C MET A 1 31.43 8.46 -7.78
N ALA A 2 31.41 9.76 -8.10
CA ALA A 2 30.20 10.59 -8.07
C ALA A 2 29.01 10.05 -8.89
N HIS A 3 29.26 9.47 -10.08
CA HIS A 3 28.20 8.85 -10.88
C HIS A 3 27.51 7.67 -10.20
N ILE A 4 28.25 6.86 -9.42
CA ILE A 4 27.67 5.72 -8.70
C ILE A 4 26.77 6.21 -7.58
N PHE A 5 27.19 7.26 -6.85
CA PHE A 5 26.36 7.88 -5.82
C PHE A 5 25.05 8.45 -6.39
N ASN A 6 25.08 9.08 -7.57
CA ASN A 6 23.87 9.57 -8.23
C ASN A 6 22.91 8.43 -8.61
N TYR A 7 23.44 7.32 -9.11
CA TYR A 7 22.64 6.13 -9.42
C TYR A 7 22.00 5.51 -8.18
N VAL A 8 22.77 5.35 -7.10
CA VAL A 8 22.25 4.82 -5.83
C VAL A 8 21.16 5.74 -5.27
N TYR A 9 21.36 7.06 -5.33
CA TYR A 9 20.37 8.03 -4.87
C TYR A 9 19.07 7.94 -5.67
N ALA A 10 19.15 7.89 -7.00
CA ALA A 10 17.97 7.73 -7.86
C ALA A 10 17.21 6.43 -7.55
N LEU A 11 17.93 5.33 -7.30
CA LEU A 11 17.36 4.03 -6.98
C LEU A 11 16.67 4.03 -5.60
N LEU A 12 17.26 4.69 -4.60
CA LEU A 12 16.66 4.87 -3.28
C LEU A 12 15.36 5.69 -3.35
N VAL A 13 15.34 6.78 -4.13
CA VAL A 13 14.12 7.57 -4.34
C VAL A 13 13.03 6.74 -5.02
N PHE A 14 13.39 5.99 -6.06
CA PHE A 14 12.45 5.10 -6.76
C PHE A 14 11.87 4.03 -5.82
N LEU A 15 12.72 3.35 -5.04
CA LEU A 15 12.27 2.35 -4.06
C LEU A 15 11.39 2.96 -2.97
N SER A 16 11.71 4.17 -2.50
CA SER A 16 10.91 4.88 -1.49
C SER A 16 9.52 5.20 -2.00
N LEU A 17 9.41 5.70 -3.24
CA LEU A 17 8.12 5.97 -3.89
C LEU A 17 7.34 4.67 -4.13
N PHE A 18 8.02 3.61 -4.58
CA PHE A 18 7.39 2.31 -4.77
C PHE A 18 6.84 1.74 -3.46
N LEU A 19 7.61 1.81 -2.38
CA LEU A 19 7.18 1.40 -1.04
C LEU A 19 6.03 2.27 -0.52
N MET A 20 6.04 3.58 -0.78
CA MET A 20 4.95 4.47 -0.39
C MET A 20 3.66 4.15 -1.14
N VAL A 21 3.72 3.87 -2.44
CA VAL A 21 2.54 3.48 -3.22
C VAL A 21 2.02 2.11 -2.79
N THR A 22 2.91 1.12 -2.66
CA THR A 22 2.51 -0.25 -2.28
C THR A 22 1.99 -0.34 -0.85
N ASN A 23 2.62 0.35 0.12
CA ASN A 23 2.12 0.40 1.50
C ASN A 23 0.97 1.40 1.68
N GLY A 24 0.89 2.47 0.89
CA GLY A 24 -0.19 3.46 0.95
C GLY A 24 -1.54 2.93 0.45
N ILE A 25 -1.53 1.85 -0.35
CA ILE A 25 -2.73 1.10 -0.73
C ILE A 25 -3.30 0.30 0.45
N HIS A 26 -2.51 0.06 1.50
CA HIS A 26 -2.97 -0.61 2.70
C HIS A 26 -3.69 0.38 3.61
N ILE A 27 -5.00 0.53 3.39
CA ILE A 27 -5.89 1.16 4.37
C ILE A 27 -5.79 0.34 5.64
N GLY A 28 -5.12 0.92 6.64
CA GLY A 28 -5.02 0.35 7.98
C GLY A 28 -6.40 0.19 8.58
N CYS A 29 -6.67 -0.96 9.18
CA CYS A 29 -7.93 -1.23 9.86
C CYS A 29 -7.67 -2.01 11.16
N ASP A 30 -8.56 -1.84 12.14
CA ASP A 30 -8.61 -2.69 13.34
C ASP A 30 -9.80 -3.67 13.24
N LYS A 31 -10.88 -3.23 12.60
CA LYS A 31 -12.15 -3.95 12.45
C LYS A 31 -12.64 -3.87 11.01
N ASP A 32 -13.45 -4.84 10.58
CA ASP A 32 -14.04 -4.88 9.24
C ASP A 32 -14.82 -3.59 8.88
N ARG A 33 -15.44 -2.95 9.88
CA ARG A 33 -16.19 -1.71 9.73
C ARG A 33 -15.33 -0.47 9.46
N ASP A 34 -14.02 -0.54 9.73
CA ASP A 34 -13.09 0.55 9.45
C ASP A 34 -12.75 0.60 7.95
N CYS A 35 -13.06 -0.49 7.22
CA CYS A 35 -12.83 -0.56 5.79
C CYS A 35 -13.94 0.16 4.99
N PRO A 36 -13.58 0.86 3.90
CA PRO A 36 -14.56 1.54 3.08
C PRO A 36 -15.53 0.54 2.44
N LYS A 37 -16.83 0.75 2.62
CA LYS A 37 -17.87 -0.14 2.08
C LYS A 37 -17.87 -0.20 0.55
N GLN A 38 -17.37 0.84 -0.13
CA GLN A 38 -17.33 0.96 -1.59
C GLN A 38 -15.95 0.63 -2.19
N MET A 39 -15.06 -0.01 -1.42
CA MET A 39 -13.73 -0.41 -1.91
C MET A 39 -13.77 -1.66 -2.82
N CYS A 40 -14.83 -2.46 -2.75
CA CYS A 40 -14.90 -3.77 -3.38
C CYS A 40 -15.99 -3.86 -4.47
N HIS A 41 -15.83 -4.79 -5.41
CA HIS A 41 -16.84 -5.07 -6.44
C HIS A 41 -18.10 -5.72 -5.84
N LEU A 42 -19.21 -5.75 -6.59
CA LEU A 42 -20.55 -6.17 -6.14
C LEU A 42 -20.63 -7.52 -5.39
N ASN A 43 -19.65 -8.40 -5.54
CA ASN A 43 -19.63 -9.73 -4.91
C ASN A 43 -18.52 -9.91 -3.86
N GLN A 44 -17.89 -8.83 -3.42
CA GLN A 44 -16.78 -8.88 -2.48
C GLN A 44 -17.11 -8.03 -1.26
N THR A 45 -16.77 -8.54 -0.09
CA THR A 45 -16.98 -7.83 1.17
C THR A 45 -15.64 -7.30 1.67
N PRO A 46 -15.52 -6.01 1.99
CA PRO A 46 -14.32 -5.50 2.64
C PRO A 46 -14.19 -6.10 4.04
N LYS A 47 -13.06 -6.77 4.29
CA LYS A 47 -12.68 -7.30 5.61
C LYS A 47 -11.33 -6.76 6.03
N CYS A 48 -11.15 -6.65 7.33
CA CYS A 48 -9.87 -6.32 7.91
C CYS A 48 -9.05 -7.59 8.14
N LEU A 49 -8.01 -7.79 7.32
CA LEU A 49 -7.13 -8.96 7.39
C LEU A 49 -5.69 -8.51 7.60
N LYS A 50 -5.12 -8.86 8.76
CA LYS A 50 -3.75 -8.47 9.16
C LYS A 50 -3.57 -6.95 9.16
N ASN A 51 -4.53 -6.23 9.72
CA ASN A 51 -4.60 -4.78 9.78
C ASN A 51 -4.65 -4.07 8.41
N ILE A 52 -5.12 -4.79 7.37
CA ILE A 52 -5.24 -4.27 6.01
C ILE A 52 -6.64 -4.59 5.50
N CYS A 53 -7.32 -3.60 4.93
CA CYS A 53 -8.56 -3.82 4.23
C CYS A 53 -8.34 -4.67 2.97
N LYS A 54 -9.06 -5.79 2.87
CA LYS A 54 -9.04 -6.70 1.74
C LYS A 54 -10.45 -7.02 1.30
N CYS A 55 -10.64 -7.15 -0.01
CA CYS A 55 -11.88 -7.63 -0.59
C CYS A 55 -11.84 -9.16 -0.61
N VAL A 56 -12.78 -9.81 0.09
CA VAL A 56 -12.95 -11.27 0.10
C VAL A 56 -14.31 -11.69 -0.42
#